data_AF-A0A0S8DNT9-F1
#
_entry.id   AF-A0A0S8DNT9-F1
#
_cell.length_a   1.000
_cell.length_b   1.000
_cell.length_c   1.000
_cell.angle_alpha   90.00
_cell.angle_beta   90.00
_cell.angle_gamma   90.00
#
_symmetry.space_group_name_H-M   'P 1'
#
loop_
_entity.id
_entity.type
_entity.pdbx_description
1 polymer ?
#
loop_
_entity_poly.entity_id
_entity_poly.type
_entity_poly.pdbx_seq_one_letter_code
_entity_poly.pdbx_strand_id
1 'polypeptide(L)'
;MGQTLPEPQDLGITIPRYVVAERFCYGFRHALKGGQITFREHLRLSFREGYRAGKLFLREVRRRRGIVNFPMQGRIRLRAAP
;
A
#
# COMPACT_ATOMS: atom_id res chain seq x y z
N MET A 1 -18.97 -13.18 2.84
CA MET A 1 -18.68 -12.89 1.41
C MET A 1 -17.24 -12.42 1.31
N GLY A 2 -16.35 -13.25 0.79
CA GLY A 2 -14.94 -12.88 0.62
C GLY A 2 -14.83 -11.83 -0.47
N GLN A 3 -14.60 -10.57 -0.12
CA GLN A 3 -14.35 -9.53 -1.12
C GLN A 3 -13.01 -9.84 -1.80
N THR A 4 -13.06 -10.28 -3.05
CA THR A 4 -11.87 -10.39 -3.89
C THR A 4 -11.27 -8.98 -3.99
N LEU A 5 -10.03 -8.84 -3.55
CA LEU A 5 -9.33 -7.57 -3.68
C LEU A 5 -9.08 -7.29 -5.16
N PRO A 6 -9.27 -6.05 -5.62
CA PRO A 6 -9.03 -5.70 -7.01
C PRO A 6 -7.55 -5.92 -7.36
N GLU A 7 -7.32 -6.42 -8.57
CA GLU A 7 -5.99 -6.48 -9.15
C GLU A 7 -5.63 -5.10 -9.77
N PRO A 8 -4.32 -4.82 -10.00
CA PRO A 8 -3.90 -3.57 -10.61
C PRO A 8 -4.62 -3.26 -11.93
N GLN A 9 -4.86 -4.28 -12.76
CA GLN A 9 -5.48 -4.16 -14.07
C GLN A 9 -6.94 -3.68 -13.96
N ASP A 10 -7.69 -4.15 -12.97
CA ASP A 10 -9.08 -3.74 -12.72
C ASP A 10 -9.20 -2.25 -12.40
N LEU A 11 -8.10 -1.65 -11.95
CA LEU A 11 -8.00 -0.26 -11.54
C LEU A 11 -7.31 0.63 -12.58
N GLY A 12 -6.99 0.08 -13.76
CA GLY A 12 -6.27 0.79 -14.82
C GLY A 12 -4.79 1.06 -14.49
N ILE A 13 -4.20 0.35 -13.51
CA ILE A 13 -2.80 0.51 -13.14
C ILE A 13 -1.94 -0.32 -14.10
N THR A 14 -1.13 0.36 -14.90
CA THR A 14 -0.18 -0.30 -15.80
C THR A 14 0.98 -0.91 -15.03
N ILE A 15 1.23 -2.21 -15.25
CA ILE A 15 2.41 -2.89 -14.70
C ILE A 15 3.64 -2.58 -15.57
N PRO A 16 4.74 -2.09 -14.98
CA PRO A 16 5.96 -1.83 -15.74
C PRO A 16 6.54 -3.11 -16.37
N ARG A 17 7.05 -3.03 -17.60
CA ARG A 17 7.59 -4.20 -18.33
C ARG A 17 8.85 -4.81 -17.71
N TYR A 18 9.59 -4.05 -16.91
CA TYR A 18 10.82 -4.51 -16.25
C TYR A 18 10.56 -5.25 -14.93
N VAL A 19 9.31 -5.33 -14.47
CA VAL A 19 8.96 -6.08 -13.25
C VAL A 19 8.23 -7.38 -13.58
N VAL A 20 8.41 -8.38 -12.73
CA VAL A 20 7.65 -9.62 -12.80
C VAL A 20 6.21 -9.34 -12.36
N ALA A 21 5.27 -9.45 -13.30
CA ALA A 21 3.86 -9.09 -13.09
C ALA A 21 3.23 -9.79 -11.88
N GLU A 22 3.46 -11.10 -11.70
CA GLU A 22 2.92 -11.85 -10.57
C GLU A 22 3.38 -11.29 -9.21
N ARG A 23 4.67 -10.92 -9.11
CA ARG A 23 5.22 -10.33 -7.88
C ARG A 23 4.69 -8.93 -7.64
N PHE A 24 4.45 -8.18 -8.70
CA PHE A 24 3.81 -6.87 -8.63
C PHE A 24 2.37 -7.01 -8.11
N CYS A 25 1.54 -7.87 -8.72
CA CYS A 25 0.18 -8.16 -8.27
C CYS A 25 0.16 -8.64 -6.80
N TYR A 26 1.11 -9.50 -6.42
CA TYR A 26 1.24 -9.95 -5.03
C TYR A 26 1.55 -8.80 -4.07
N GLY A 27 2.52 -7.95 -4.39
CA GLY A 27 2.84 -6.75 -3.61
C GLY A 27 1.65 -5.80 -3.48
N PHE A 28 0.92 -5.59 -4.57
CA PHE A 28 -0.28 -4.76 -4.61
C PHE A 28 -1.36 -5.27 -3.66
N ARG A 29 -1.74 -6.55 -3.77
CA ARG A 29 -2.71 -7.18 -2.87
C ARG A 29 -2.24 -7.14 -1.41
N HIS A 30 -0.94 -7.35 -1.18
CA HIS A 30 -0.35 -7.28 0.15
C HIS A 30 -0.53 -5.89 0.79
N ALA A 31 -0.36 -4.82 0.01
CA ALA A 31 -0.63 -3.45 0.46
C ALA A 31 -2.11 -3.22 0.75
N LEU A 32 -3.02 -3.73 -0.08
CA LEU A 32 -4.46 -3.60 0.12
C LEU A 32 -4.95 -4.30 1.40
N LYS A 33 -4.37 -5.47 1.72
CA LYS A 33 -4.63 -6.18 2.99
C LYS A 33 -4.08 -5.46 4.22
N GLY A 34 -3.26 -4.43 4.04
CA GLY A 34 -2.60 -3.71 5.14
C GLY A 34 -1.37 -4.41 5.71
N GLY A 35 -0.80 -5.39 5.00
CA GLY A 35 0.37 -6.13 5.50
C GLY A 35 1.66 -5.31 5.46
N GLN A 36 2.62 -5.66 6.33
CA GLN A 36 3.95 -5.02 6.40
C GLN A 36 5.01 -5.80 5.60
N ILE A 37 6.10 -5.12 5.22
CA ILE A 37 7.26 -5.74 4.58
C ILE A 37 8.10 -6.43 5.65
N THR A 38 7.87 -7.72 5.88
CA THR A 38 8.56 -8.51 6.92
C THR A 38 9.47 -9.61 6.36
N PHE A 39 9.20 -10.10 5.16
CA PHE A 39 9.93 -11.22 4.56
C PHE A 39 10.92 -10.73 3.48
N ARG A 40 11.98 -11.51 3.24
CA ARG A 40 13.03 -11.18 2.26
C ARG A 40 12.46 -11.08 0.84
N GLU A 41 11.46 -11.89 0.53
CA GLU A 41 10.72 -11.91 -0.74
C GLU A 41 10.04 -10.57 -1.01
N HIS A 42 9.61 -9.86 0.04
CA HIS A 42 9.00 -8.54 -0.06
C HIS A 42 10.00 -7.44 -0.43
N LEU A 43 11.31 -7.71 -0.31
CA LEU A 43 12.35 -6.73 -0.67
C LEU A 43 12.65 -6.71 -2.17
N ARG A 44 12.14 -7.68 -2.94
CA ARG A 44 12.31 -7.73 -4.40
C ARG A 44 11.66 -6.50 -5.05
N LEU A 45 12.34 -5.92 -6.04
CA LEU A 45 11.88 -4.70 -6.74
C LEU A 45 10.43 -4.81 -7.21
N SER A 46 10.09 -5.88 -7.94
CA SER A 46 8.74 -6.11 -8.47
C SER A 46 7.67 -6.10 -7.38
N PHE A 47 7.96 -6.70 -6.22
CA PHE A 47 7.04 -6.67 -5.08
C PHE A 47 6.90 -5.25 -4.52
N ARG A 48 8.02 -4.56 -4.30
CA ARG A 48 8.02 -3.21 -3.70
C ARG A 48 7.27 -2.20 -4.56
N GLU A 49 7.37 -2.31 -5.87
CA GLU A 49 6.62 -1.45 -6.79
C GLU A 49 5.12 -1.72 -6.74
N GLY A 50 4.71 -2.99 -6.77
CA GLY A 50 3.32 -3.36 -6.58
C GLY A 50 2.77 -2.89 -5.23
N TYR A 51 3.53 -3.10 -4.16
CA TYR A 51 3.20 -2.64 -2.81
C TYR A 51 3.05 -1.12 -2.76
N ARG A 52 3.97 -0.37 -3.36
CA ARG A 52 3.89 1.10 -3.45
C ARG A 52 2.65 1.54 -4.21
N ALA A 53 2.36 0.93 -5.35
CA ALA A 53 1.16 1.21 -6.14
C ALA A 53 -0.12 0.99 -5.31
N GLY A 54 -0.20 -0.10 -4.54
CA GLY A 54 -1.33 -0.37 -3.65
C GLY A 54 -1.49 0.67 -2.54
N LYS A 55 -0.39 1.13 -1.94
CA LYS A 55 -0.45 2.21 -0.93
C LYS A 55 -0.91 3.54 -1.52
N LEU A 56 -0.46 3.88 -2.73
CA LEU A 56 -0.90 5.08 -3.43
C LEU A 56 -2.38 5.00 -3.81
N PHE A 57 -2.83 3.85 -4.30
CA PHE A 57 -4.26 3.59 -4.55
C PHE A 57 -5.10 3.77 -3.30
N LEU A 58 -4.72 3.15 -2.16
CA LEU A 58 -5.44 3.33 -0.90
C LEU A 58 -5.45 4.79 -0.44
N ARG A 59 -4.35 5.53 -0.64
CA ARG A 59 -4.29 6.96 -0.33
C ARG A 59 -5.29 7.74 -1.17
N GLU A 60 -5.39 7.44 -2.46
CA GLU A 60 -6.33 8.08 -3.37
C GLU A 60 -7.78 7.74 -3.03
N VAL A 61 -8.10 6.47 -2.78
CA VAL A 61 -9.44 6.04 -2.32
C VAL A 61 -9.83 6.75 -1.03
N ARG A 62 -8.90 6.86 -0.08
CA ARG A 62 -9.12 7.58 1.18
C ARG A 62 -9.41 9.07 0.93
N ARG A 63 -8.62 9.74 0.10
CA ARG A 63 -8.87 11.14 -0.30
C ARG A 63 -10.26 11.33 -0.90
N ARG A 64 -10.65 10.48 -1.86
CA ARG A 64 -11.98 10.54 -2.50
C ARG A 64 -13.13 10.35 -1.51
N ARG A 65 -12.90 9.54 -0.46
CA ARG A 65 -13.87 9.34 0.63
C ARG A 65 -13.82 10.43 1.71
N GLY A 66 -13.06 11.51 1.50
CA GLY A 66 -12.86 12.56 2.51
C GLY A 66 -12.00 12.11 3.71
N ILE A 67 -11.41 10.92 3.65
CA ILE A 67 -10.50 10.38 4.67
C ILE A 67 -9.08 10.92 4.39
N VAL A 68 -8.91 12.23 4.58
CA VAL A 68 -7.58 12.85 4.60
C VAL A 68 -6.98 12.56 5.99
N ASN A 69 -5.81 11.92 6.05
CA ASN A 69 -5.30 11.36 7.32
C ASN A 69 -5.15 12.42 8.44
N PHE A 70 -5.68 12.01 9.59
CA PHE A 70 -5.43 12.34 11.01
C PHE A 70 -5.63 13.79 11.50
N PRO A 71 -6.49 14.00 12.53
CA PRO A 71 -6.75 15.31 13.14
C PRO A 71 -5.58 15.88 13.98
N MET A 72 -4.38 15.30 13.89
CA MET A 72 -3.22 15.80 14.63
C MET A 72 -2.04 16.09 13.70
N GLN A 73 -1.89 17.37 13.36
CA GLN A 73 -0.64 17.96 12.92
C GLN A 73 0.13 18.50 14.14
N GLY A 74 0.59 17.62 15.03
CA GLY A 74 1.26 18.02 16.28
C GLY A 74 2.46 17.14 16.62
N ARG A 75 3.55 17.75 17.10
CA ARG A 75 4.69 17.03 17.70
C ARG A 75 4.31 16.65 19.13
N ILE A 76 4.12 15.35 19.40
CA ILE A 76 3.97 14.84 20.76
C ILE A 76 5.36 14.86 21.42
N ARG A 77 5.56 15.74 22.41
CA ARG A 77 6.72 15.71 23.29
C ARG A 77 6.29 15.10 24.62
N LEU A 78 6.59 13.82 24.84
CA LEU A 78 6.45 13.20 26.15
C LEU A 78 7.65 13.64 27.00
N ARG A 79 7.41 14.44 28.04
CA ARG A 79 8.39 14.59 29.13
C ARG A 79 8.14 13.45 30.10
N ALA A 80 9.18 12.65 30.37
CA ALA A 80 9.15 11.78 31.53
C ALA A 80 9.04 12.67 32.78
N ALA A 81 8.01 12.42 33.60
CA ALA A 81 7.94 13.02 34.92
C ALA A 81 9.06 12.42 35.81
N PRO A 82 9.66 13.22 36.70
CA PRO A 82 10.72 12.78 37.60
C PRO A 82 10.25 11.71 38.60
#